data_AF-A0A3D2PZY7-F1
#
_entry.id   AF-A0A3D2PZY7-F1
#
_cell.length_a   1.000
_cell.length_b   1.000
_cell.length_c   1.000
_cell.angle_alpha   90.00
_cell.angle_beta   90.00
_cell.angle_gamma   90.00
#
_symmetry.space_group_name_H-M   'P 1'
#
loop_
_entity.id
_entity.type
_entity.pdbx_description
1 polymer ?
#
loop_
_entity_poly.entity_id
_entity_poly.type
_entity_poly.pdbx_seq_one_letter_code
_entity_poly.pdbx_strand_id
1 'polypeptide(L)'
;GLLLNPFLFLALANAILILADTLSGAPLQKVALLSYDPIGGARFYGIGNEYMGVLIGAVILSATTMLTTFRFRKIFLTISGLLFLGTIFTLVAPNLGTNLGGAIAATVAFMFTFLILAGFQLNWKTGSFIAICLAALILFAFLFDLYRSPETQSHLGRSANLFLTGGWIEIKGVIFRKIAMNIKLIKYTIWSRIFLASLVTLAILFYRPVGLMASVKLKYPFLYQGFIGIIVGSIAAFIFNDSGIVAAATTSIFINSPLVYLMLQEEQ
;
A
#
# COMPACT_ATOMS: atom_id res chain seq x y z
N GLY A 1 25.47 -1.46 6.31
CA GLY A 1 24.92 -2.78 5.97
C GLY A 1 24.26 -3.40 7.18
N LEU A 2 25.05 -3.92 8.12
CA LEU A 2 24.60 -4.67 9.30
C LEU A 2 23.43 -4.06 10.09
N LEU A 3 23.41 -2.73 10.25
CA LEU A 3 22.38 -1.98 10.97
C LEU A 3 20.97 -2.11 10.37
N LEU A 4 20.86 -2.28 9.05
CA LEU A 4 19.58 -2.33 8.34
C LEU A 4 19.13 -3.78 8.03
N ASN A 5 20.00 -4.76 8.26
CA ASN A 5 19.73 -6.17 7.96
C ASN A 5 18.48 -6.73 8.67
N PRO A 6 18.22 -6.43 9.96
CA PRO A 6 17.02 -6.92 10.63
C PRO A 6 15.73 -6.39 9.98
N PHE A 7 15.70 -5.12 9.60
CA PHE A 7 14.56 -4.52 8.92
C PHE A 7 14.35 -5.10 7.52
N LEU A 8 15.44 -5.31 6.79
CA LEU A 8 15.38 -5.98 5.49
C LEU A 8 14.80 -7.39 5.62
N PHE A 9 15.29 -8.17 6.59
CA PHE A 9 14.82 -9.53 6.82
C PHE A 9 13.33 -9.55 7.19
N LEU A 10 12.92 -8.74 8.16
CA LEU A 10 11.51 -8.69 8.59
C LEU A 10 10.58 -8.19 7.49
N ALA A 11 10.99 -7.18 6.73
CA ALA A 11 10.19 -6.66 5.63
C ALA A 11 10.07 -7.69 4.49
N LEU A 12 11.17 -8.32 4.08
CA LEU A 12 11.15 -9.36 3.06
C LEU A 12 10.36 -10.58 3.51
N ALA A 13 10.52 -11.02 4.75
CA ALA A 13 9.78 -12.15 5.30
C ALA A 13 8.28 -11.88 5.28
N ASN A 14 7.83 -10.71 5.73
CA ASN A 14 6.41 -10.33 5.67
C ASN A 14 5.89 -10.29 4.23
N ALA A 15 6.63 -9.65 3.31
CA ALA A 15 6.23 -9.57 1.90
C ALA A 15 6.12 -10.96 1.26
N ILE A 16 7.13 -11.81 1.44
CA ILE A 16 7.17 -13.16 0.87
C ILE A 16 6.09 -14.04 1.48
N LEU A 17 5.91 -14.03 2.80
CA LEU A 17 4.89 -14.83 3.47
C LEU A 17 3.48 -14.47 2.99
N ILE A 18 3.16 -13.18 2.90
CA ILE A 18 1.84 -12.74 2.44
C ILE A 18 1.62 -13.09 0.97
N LEU A 19 2.61 -12.87 0.11
CA LEU A 19 2.50 -13.20 -1.32
C LEU A 19 2.40 -14.71 -1.54
N ALA A 20 3.26 -15.51 -0.90
CA ALA A 20 3.26 -16.96 -1.02
C ALA A 20 1.95 -17.56 -0.50
N ASP A 21 1.48 -17.12 0.68
CA ASP A 21 0.20 -17.56 1.23
C ASP A 21 -0.95 -17.23 0.29
N THR A 22 -0.99 -16.02 -0.26
CA THR A 22 -2.04 -15.62 -1.23
C THR A 22 -2.00 -16.49 -2.48
N LEU A 23 -0.82 -16.76 -3.02
CA LEU A 23 -0.64 -17.63 -4.20
C LEU A 23 -1.01 -19.10 -3.91
N SER A 24 -0.87 -19.55 -2.66
CA SER A 24 -1.31 -20.87 -2.20
C SER A 24 -2.79 -20.96 -1.82
N GLY A 25 -3.60 -19.92 -2.09
CA GLY A 25 -5.03 -19.92 -1.78
C GLY A 25 -5.39 -19.42 -0.37
N ALA A 26 -4.48 -18.68 0.25
CA ALA A 26 -4.61 -17.97 1.52
C ALA A 26 -4.94 -18.83 2.75
N PRO A 27 -4.34 -20.03 2.95
CA PRO A 27 -4.63 -20.87 4.13
C PRO A 27 -4.27 -20.20 5.46
N LEU A 28 -3.15 -19.47 5.55
CA LEU A 28 -2.71 -18.82 6.78
C LEU A 28 -3.54 -17.58 7.07
N GLN A 29 -3.79 -16.77 6.03
CA GLN A 29 -4.67 -15.61 6.14
C GLN A 29 -6.05 -16.02 6.66
N LYS A 30 -6.63 -17.18 6.29
CA LYS A 30 -7.95 -17.63 6.79
C LYS A 30 -8.06 -17.79 8.30
N VAL A 31 -6.95 -18.04 9.00
CA VAL A 31 -6.93 -18.30 10.44
C VAL A 31 -6.33 -17.11 11.21
N ALA A 32 -5.76 -16.14 10.51
CA ALA A 32 -5.05 -15.04 11.14
C ALA A 32 -6.00 -13.95 11.67
N LEU A 33 -5.72 -13.50 12.90
CA LEU A 33 -6.52 -12.52 13.65
C LEU A 33 -6.67 -11.16 12.93
N LEU A 34 -5.72 -10.80 12.06
CA LEU A 34 -5.68 -9.55 11.31
C LEU A 34 -6.31 -9.66 9.91
N SER A 35 -6.86 -10.83 9.55
CA SER A 35 -7.28 -11.14 8.19
C SER A 35 -8.81 -11.28 8.12
N TYR A 36 -9.31 -12.44 7.71
CA TYR A 36 -10.72 -12.74 7.62
C TYR A 36 -11.36 -12.70 8.99
N ASP A 37 -12.49 -12.00 9.08
CA ASP A 37 -13.44 -12.14 10.17
C ASP A 37 -14.66 -12.93 9.67
N PRO A 38 -14.57 -14.28 9.59
CA PRO A 38 -15.70 -15.12 9.22
C PRO A 38 -16.80 -15.09 10.29
N ILE A 39 -16.48 -14.69 11.53
CA ILE A 39 -17.43 -14.60 12.65
C ILE A 39 -18.30 -13.33 12.51
N GLY A 40 -17.71 -12.21 12.08
CA GLY A 40 -18.40 -10.96 11.77
C GLY A 40 -19.02 -10.89 10.36
N GLY A 41 -18.75 -11.88 9.50
CA GLY A 41 -19.29 -11.95 8.12
C GLY A 41 -18.73 -10.89 7.16
N ALA A 42 -17.61 -10.24 7.49
CA ALA A 42 -17.13 -9.05 6.79
C ALA A 42 -16.32 -9.36 5.50
N ARG A 43 -15.68 -10.54 5.40
CA ARG A 43 -14.94 -10.98 4.20
C ARG A 43 -14.67 -12.49 4.22
N PHE A 44 -14.85 -13.19 3.10
CA PHE A 44 -14.65 -14.65 2.97
C PHE A 44 -13.57 -15.05 1.94
N TYR A 45 -13.04 -14.09 1.16
CA TYR A 45 -11.97 -14.27 0.18
C TYR A 45 -11.20 -12.97 -0.09
N GLY A 46 -9.98 -13.07 -0.62
CA GLY A 46 -9.10 -11.94 -0.94
C GLY A 46 -8.23 -11.42 0.20
N ILE A 47 -7.28 -10.54 -0.13
CA ILE A 47 -6.37 -9.92 0.84
C ILE A 47 -7.11 -8.81 1.60
N GLY A 48 -7.15 -8.91 2.94
CA GLY A 48 -7.68 -7.89 3.85
C GLY A 48 -6.93 -6.56 3.77
N ASN A 49 -7.54 -5.47 4.24
CA ASN A 49 -6.96 -4.13 4.11
C ASN A 49 -5.72 -3.94 5.01
N GLU A 50 -5.73 -4.64 6.15
CA GLU A 50 -4.67 -4.74 7.13
C GLU A 50 -3.42 -5.36 6.48
N TYR A 51 -3.57 -6.58 5.94
CA TYR A 51 -2.52 -7.32 5.24
C TYR A 51 -2.03 -6.61 3.98
N MET A 52 -2.94 -5.97 3.23
CA MET A 52 -2.57 -5.15 2.09
C MET A 52 -1.66 -3.99 2.51
N GLY A 53 -1.98 -3.28 3.60
CA GLY A 53 -1.12 -2.20 4.09
C GLY A 53 0.24 -2.71 4.56
N VAL A 54 0.28 -3.84 5.28
CA VAL A 54 1.53 -4.52 5.65
C VAL A 54 2.36 -4.85 4.41
N LEU A 55 1.73 -5.44 3.40
CA LEU A 55 2.39 -5.83 2.16
C LEU A 55 2.99 -4.63 1.41
N ILE A 56 2.25 -3.53 1.27
CA ILE A 56 2.75 -2.30 0.62
C ILE A 56 3.96 -1.74 1.38
N GLY A 57 3.85 -1.58 2.69
CA GLY A 57 4.93 -1.05 3.53
C GLY A 57 6.17 -1.93 3.50
N ALA A 58 5.99 -3.25 3.65
CA ALA A 58 7.06 -4.24 3.63
C ALA A 58 7.80 -4.29 2.28
N VAL A 59 7.07 -4.26 1.17
CA VAL A 59 7.64 -4.31 -0.17
C VAL A 59 8.47 -3.04 -0.47
N ILE A 60 7.96 -1.85 -0.11
CA ILE A 60 8.71 -0.60 -0.28
C ILE A 60 9.97 -0.61 0.60
N LEU A 61 9.82 -0.94 1.90
CA LEU A 61 10.95 -0.94 2.83
C LEU A 61 12.03 -1.93 2.40
N SER A 62 11.65 -3.11 1.92
CA SER A 62 12.58 -4.11 1.38
C SER A 62 13.37 -3.55 0.20
N ALA A 63 12.67 -3.01 -0.81
CA ALA A 63 13.27 -2.44 -2.01
C ALA A 63 14.29 -1.32 -1.67
N THR A 64 13.89 -0.39 -0.81
CA THR A 64 14.74 0.77 -0.46
C THR A 64 15.92 0.37 0.43
N THR A 65 15.73 -0.61 1.31
CA THR A 65 16.81 -1.13 2.16
C THR A 65 17.82 -1.94 1.36
N MET A 66 17.38 -2.73 0.36
CA MET A 66 18.29 -3.42 -0.57
C MET A 66 19.14 -2.43 -1.36
N LEU A 67 18.52 -1.38 -1.92
CA LEU A 67 19.22 -0.32 -2.65
C LEU A 67 20.18 0.48 -1.79
N THR A 68 19.88 0.62 -0.49
CA THR A 68 20.76 1.28 0.49
C THR A 68 21.94 0.38 0.89
N THR A 69 21.73 -0.93 0.94
CA THR A 69 22.70 -1.89 1.51
C THR A 69 23.68 -2.43 0.47
N PHE A 70 23.20 -2.68 -0.76
CA PHE A 70 23.99 -3.34 -1.79
C PHE A 70 24.43 -2.39 -2.91
N ARG A 71 25.63 -2.63 -3.46
CA ARG A 71 26.22 -1.79 -4.51
C ARG A 71 25.59 -1.97 -5.90
N PHE A 72 24.91 -3.08 -6.17
CA PHE A 72 24.36 -3.42 -7.51
C PHE A 72 23.02 -2.73 -7.81
N ARG A 73 23.02 -1.39 -7.82
CA ARG A 73 21.81 -0.56 -7.91
C ARG A 73 20.85 -0.97 -9.04
N LYS A 74 21.36 -1.17 -10.26
CA LYS A 74 20.51 -1.50 -11.43
C LYS A 74 19.76 -2.82 -11.22
N ILE A 75 20.44 -3.83 -10.68
CA ILE A 75 19.85 -5.16 -10.44
C ILE A 75 18.74 -5.05 -9.39
N PHE A 76 19.02 -4.42 -8.25
CA PHE A 76 18.02 -4.28 -7.18
C PHE A 76 16.86 -3.37 -7.56
N LEU A 77 17.07 -2.36 -8.41
CA LEU A 77 15.99 -1.54 -8.95
C LEU A 77 15.05 -2.39 -9.84
N THR A 78 15.62 -3.21 -10.74
CA THR A 78 14.83 -4.13 -11.57
C THR A 78 14.07 -5.16 -10.73
N ILE A 79 14.74 -5.79 -9.75
CA ILE A 79 14.10 -6.74 -8.83
C ILE A 79 12.94 -6.07 -8.08
N SER A 80 13.14 -4.85 -7.60
CA SER A 80 12.09 -4.07 -6.91
C SER A 80 10.91 -3.77 -7.85
N GLY A 81 11.18 -3.38 -9.10
CA GLY A 81 10.14 -3.16 -10.10
C GLY A 81 9.31 -4.42 -10.38
N LEU A 82 9.97 -5.58 -10.51
CA LEU A 82 9.28 -6.87 -10.69
C LEU A 82 8.43 -7.24 -9.46
N LEU A 83 8.97 -7.01 -8.25
CA LEU A 83 8.23 -7.25 -7.01
C LEU A 83 7.00 -6.33 -6.89
N PHE A 84 7.13 -5.06 -7.27
CA PHE A 84 6.03 -4.09 -7.29
C PHE A 84 4.93 -4.54 -8.26
N LEU A 85 5.29 -4.91 -9.49
CA LEU A 85 4.35 -5.40 -10.48
C LEU A 85 3.66 -6.70 -10.04
N GLY A 86 4.42 -7.66 -9.52
CA GLY A 86 3.88 -8.91 -9.00
C GLY A 86 2.90 -8.69 -7.83
N THR A 87 3.20 -7.73 -6.96
CA THR A 87 2.33 -7.37 -5.84
C THR A 87 1.03 -6.71 -6.31
N ILE A 88 1.10 -5.76 -7.25
CA ILE A 88 -0.10 -5.13 -7.85
C ILE A 88 -0.96 -6.19 -8.53
N PHE A 89 -0.34 -7.08 -9.31
CA PHE A 89 -1.04 -8.17 -9.97
C PHE A 89 -1.76 -9.07 -8.96
N THR A 90 -1.08 -9.45 -7.88
CA THR A 90 -1.65 -10.32 -6.83
C THR A 90 -2.84 -9.66 -6.14
N LEU A 91 -2.79 -8.34 -5.90
CA LEU A 91 -3.88 -7.57 -5.28
C LEU A 91 -5.10 -7.44 -6.19
N VAL A 92 -4.92 -7.26 -7.50
CA VAL A 92 -6.03 -7.08 -8.45
C VAL A 92 -6.61 -8.40 -8.96
N ALA A 93 -5.80 -9.46 -9.02
CA ALA A 93 -6.19 -10.72 -9.64
C ALA A 93 -7.46 -11.32 -8.99
N PRO A 94 -8.50 -11.63 -9.78
CA PRO A 94 -9.79 -12.08 -9.24
C PRO A 94 -9.77 -13.41 -8.48
N ASN A 95 -8.79 -14.27 -8.73
CA ASN A 95 -8.65 -15.57 -8.07
C ASN A 95 -7.68 -15.50 -6.87
N LEU A 96 -7.12 -14.32 -6.59
CA LEU A 96 -6.12 -14.09 -5.54
C LEU A 96 -6.62 -12.99 -4.58
N GLY A 97 -6.03 -11.80 -4.63
CA GLY A 97 -6.24 -10.75 -3.63
C GLY A 97 -7.57 -10.02 -3.70
N THR A 98 -8.19 -9.88 -4.88
CA THR A 98 -9.50 -9.18 -5.07
C THR A 98 -9.65 -7.87 -4.28
N ASN A 99 -8.57 -7.10 -4.13
CA ASN A 99 -8.55 -5.86 -3.36
C ASN A 99 -8.23 -4.67 -4.27
N LEU A 100 -9.28 -4.10 -4.90
CA LEU A 100 -9.12 -2.98 -5.83
C LEU A 100 -8.59 -1.72 -5.14
N GLY A 101 -9.10 -1.38 -3.95
CA GLY A 101 -8.61 -0.22 -3.18
C GLY A 101 -7.13 -0.37 -2.82
N GLY A 102 -6.72 -1.59 -2.48
CA GLY A 102 -5.34 -1.99 -2.26
C GLY A 102 -4.48 -1.90 -3.52
N ALA A 103 -4.96 -2.38 -4.65
CA ALA A 103 -4.23 -2.31 -5.93
C ALA A 103 -4.05 -0.86 -6.39
N ILE A 104 -5.07 0.00 -6.21
CA ILE A 104 -4.97 1.44 -6.48
C ILE A 104 -3.90 2.06 -5.57
N ALA A 105 -3.97 1.80 -4.25
CA ALA A 105 -3.00 2.32 -3.30
C ALA A 105 -1.56 1.86 -3.59
N ALA A 106 -1.39 0.56 -3.86
CA ALA A 106 -0.12 -0.05 -4.24
C ALA A 106 0.43 0.56 -5.53
N THR A 107 -0.40 0.78 -6.55
CA THR A 107 0.02 1.39 -7.82
C THR A 107 0.54 2.81 -7.61
N VAL A 108 -0.20 3.64 -6.87
CA VAL A 108 0.23 5.00 -6.54
C VAL A 108 1.55 4.97 -5.76
N ALA A 109 1.63 4.15 -4.71
CA ALA A 109 2.81 4.06 -3.85
C ALA A 109 4.05 3.53 -4.59
N PHE A 110 3.90 2.42 -5.31
CA PHE A 110 5.01 1.74 -5.97
C PHE A 110 5.50 2.50 -7.20
N MET A 111 4.61 3.08 -8.02
CA MET A 111 5.06 3.89 -9.15
C MET A 111 5.77 5.15 -8.67
N PHE A 112 5.22 5.84 -7.68
CA PHE A 112 5.87 7.00 -7.07
C PHE A 112 7.26 6.63 -6.54
N THR A 113 7.34 5.56 -5.74
CA THR A 113 8.60 5.08 -5.16
C THR A 113 9.60 4.69 -6.23
N PHE A 114 9.18 3.89 -7.23
CA PHE A 114 10.05 3.41 -8.30
C PHE A 114 10.63 4.57 -9.12
N LEU A 115 9.81 5.56 -9.49
CA LEU A 115 10.26 6.72 -10.27
C LEU A 115 11.32 7.53 -9.52
N ILE A 116 11.15 7.75 -8.23
CA ILE A 116 12.12 8.51 -7.43
C ILE A 116 13.41 7.70 -7.23
N LEU A 117 13.31 6.39 -6.97
CA LEU A 117 14.48 5.50 -6.87
C LEU A 117 15.26 5.41 -8.19
N ALA A 118 14.55 5.47 -9.32
CA ALA A 118 15.12 5.53 -10.67
C ALA A 118 15.73 6.89 -11.01
N GLY A 119 15.50 7.93 -10.20
CA GLY A 119 16.07 9.27 -10.35
C GLY A 119 15.23 10.22 -11.21
N PHE A 120 13.96 9.91 -11.47
CA PHE A 120 13.06 10.84 -12.13
C PHE A 120 12.68 12.00 -11.21
N GLN A 121 12.55 13.20 -11.79
CA GLN A 121 12.07 14.38 -11.07
C GLN A 121 10.56 14.32 -10.92
N LEU A 122 10.07 14.61 -9.70
CA LEU A 122 8.64 14.72 -9.42
C LEU A 122 8.10 16.03 -10.01
N ASN A 123 7.47 15.92 -11.18
CA ASN A 123 6.82 17.03 -11.86
C ASN A 123 5.41 16.63 -12.32
N TRP A 124 4.68 17.56 -12.93
CA TRP A 124 3.33 17.30 -13.42
C TRP A 124 3.29 16.17 -14.47
N LYS A 125 4.37 15.97 -15.24
CA LYS A 125 4.47 14.88 -16.23
C LYS A 125 4.55 13.51 -15.54
N THR A 126 5.37 13.37 -14.51
CA THR A 126 5.42 12.13 -13.72
C THR A 126 4.11 11.86 -13.01
N GLY A 127 3.45 12.89 -12.47
CA GLY A 127 2.12 12.75 -11.88
C GLY A 127 1.07 12.29 -12.90
N SER A 128 1.08 12.89 -14.09
CA SER A 128 0.19 12.51 -15.20
C SER A 128 0.44 11.07 -15.65
N PHE A 129 1.71 10.64 -15.72
CA PHE A 129 2.05 9.27 -16.07
C PHE A 129 1.52 8.25 -15.04
N ILE A 130 1.68 8.52 -13.74
CA ILE A 130 1.08 7.68 -12.68
C ILE A 130 -0.44 7.63 -12.84
N ALA A 131 -1.09 8.76 -13.10
CA ALA A 131 -2.54 8.83 -13.28
C ALA A 131 -3.01 8.01 -14.51
N ILE A 132 -2.28 8.07 -15.62
CA ILE A 132 -2.57 7.28 -16.83
C ILE A 132 -2.44 5.78 -16.54
N CYS A 133 -1.34 5.36 -15.91
CA CYS A 133 -1.14 3.95 -15.56
C CYS A 133 -2.20 3.45 -14.57
N LEU A 134 -2.60 4.29 -13.62
CA LEU A 134 -3.68 3.97 -12.70
C LEU A 134 -5.03 3.82 -13.43
N ALA A 135 -5.35 4.74 -14.35
CA ALA A 135 -6.56 4.66 -15.15
C ALA A 135 -6.56 3.40 -16.04
N ALA A 136 -5.42 3.05 -16.63
CA ALA A 136 -5.25 1.83 -17.42
C ALA A 136 -5.44 0.57 -16.57
N LEU A 137 -4.91 0.54 -15.34
CA LEU A 137 -5.13 -0.57 -14.41
C LEU A 137 -6.60 -0.74 -14.05
N ILE A 138 -7.29 0.35 -13.71
CA ILE A 138 -8.71 0.34 -13.38
C ILE A 138 -9.53 -0.14 -14.57
N LEU A 139 -9.25 0.39 -15.76
CA LEU A 139 -9.92 -0.02 -17.00
C LEU A 139 -9.67 -1.49 -17.31
N PHE A 140 -8.43 -1.96 -17.20
CA PHE A 140 -8.07 -3.36 -17.41
C PHE A 140 -8.80 -4.28 -16.44
N ALA A 141 -8.82 -3.96 -15.14
CA ALA A 141 -9.53 -4.74 -14.13
C ALA A 141 -11.04 -4.79 -14.42
N PHE A 142 -11.62 -3.68 -14.85
CA PHE A 142 -13.03 -3.58 -15.21
C PHE A 142 -13.38 -4.42 -16.45
N LEU A 143 -12.61 -4.28 -17.53
CA LEU A 143 -12.81 -5.04 -18.77
C LEU A 143 -12.60 -6.55 -18.54
N PHE A 144 -11.57 -6.91 -17.78
CA PHE A 144 -11.27 -8.31 -17.47
C PHE A 144 -12.41 -8.99 -16.70
N ASP A 145 -13.04 -8.28 -15.77
CA ASP A 145 -14.17 -8.82 -15.01
C ASP A 145 -15.49 -8.83 -15.82
N LEU A 146 -15.68 -7.87 -16.74
CA LEU A 146 -16.84 -7.86 -17.65
C LEU A 146 -16.84 -9.03 -18.65
N TYR A 147 -15.68 -9.51 -19.06
CA TYR A 147 -15.55 -10.68 -19.94
C TYR A 147 -15.87 -12.01 -19.25
N ARG A 148 -16.05 -12.03 -17.92
CA ARG A 148 -16.45 -13.23 -17.17
C ARG A 148 -17.96 -13.42 -17.19
N SER A 149 -18.40 -14.69 -17.11
CA SER A 149 -19.82 -15.03 -17.07
C SER A 149 -20.52 -14.33 -15.89
N PRO A 150 -21.78 -13.87 -16.03
CA PRO A 150 -22.49 -13.11 -14.99
C PRO A 150 -22.52 -13.80 -13.61
N GLU A 151 -22.50 -15.13 -13.60
CA GLU A 151 -22.48 -15.96 -12.38
C GLU A 151 -21.12 -15.98 -11.67
N THR A 152 -20.02 -15.72 -12.40
CA THR A 152 -18.63 -15.70 -11.88
C THR A 152 -18.03 -14.29 -11.76
N GLN A 153 -18.81 -13.25 -12.11
CA GLN A 153 -18.41 -11.86 -11.96
C GLN A 153 -18.12 -11.54 -10.49
N SER A 154 -16.99 -10.90 -10.24
CA SER A 154 -16.64 -10.45 -8.90
C SER A 154 -17.57 -9.31 -8.45
N HIS A 155 -17.47 -8.89 -7.19
CA HIS A 155 -18.18 -7.68 -6.72
C HIS A 155 -17.88 -6.45 -7.60
N LEU A 156 -16.74 -6.43 -8.31
CA LEU A 156 -16.39 -5.37 -9.26
C LEU A 156 -17.28 -5.40 -10.51
N GLY A 157 -17.52 -6.55 -11.13
CA GLY A 157 -18.38 -6.72 -12.30
C GLY A 157 -19.86 -6.47 -11.99
N ARG A 158 -20.31 -6.82 -10.78
CA ARG A 158 -21.66 -6.44 -10.32
C ARG A 158 -21.77 -4.94 -10.06
N SER A 159 -20.75 -4.32 -9.45
CA SER A 159 -20.69 -2.86 -9.26
C SER A 159 -20.61 -2.12 -10.60
N ALA A 160 -19.88 -2.67 -11.57
CA ALA A 160 -19.80 -2.19 -12.94
C ALA A 160 -21.18 -2.16 -13.60
N ASN A 161 -21.92 -3.28 -13.52
CA ASN A 161 -23.28 -3.35 -14.02
C ASN A 161 -24.23 -2.39 -13.29
N LEU A 162 -24.07 -2.21 -11.97
CA LEU A 162 -24.79 -1.21 -11.18
C LEU A 162 -24.47 0.22 -11.61
N PHE A 163 -23.24 0.53 -11.99
CA PHE A 163 -22.87 1.86 -12.50
C PHE A 163 -23.36 2.09 -13.92
N LEU A 164 -23.37 1.05 -14.76
CA LEU A 164 -23.90 1.10 -16.12
C LEU A 164 -25.43 1.23 -16.13
N THR A 165 -26.14 0.60 -15.18
CA THR A 165 -27.62 0.63 -15.10
C THR A 165 -28.17 1.73 -14.19
N GLY A 166 -27.57 1.95 -13.03
CA GLY A 166 -28.00 2.95 -12.02
C GLY A 166 -27.33 4.33 -12.16
N GLY A 167 -26.35 4.47 -13.05
CA GLY A 167 -25.73 5.74 -13.40
C GLY A 167 -25.08 6.48 -12.22
N TRP A 168 -25.11 7.81 -12.25
CA TRP A 168 -24.41 8.69 -11.30
C TRP A 168 -24.92 8.59 -9.85
N ILE A 169 -26.14 8.08 -9.63
CA ILE A 169 -26.78 7.99 -8.31
C ILE A 169 -26.14 6.87 -7.48
N GLU A 170 -25.93 5.69 -8.07
CA GLU A 170 -25.29 4.56 -7.40
C GLU A 170 -23.81 4.85 -7.08
N ILE A 171 -23.11 5.55 -7.99
CA ILE A 171 -21.72 6.02 -7.77
C ILE A 171 -21.65 6.91 -6.51
N LYS A 172 -22.54 7.90 -6.41
CA LYS A 172 -22.63 8.76 -5.21
C LYS A 172 -22.93 7.95 -3.95
N GLY A 173 -23.83 6.97 -4.03
CA GLY A 173 -24.20 6.12 -2.91
C GLY A 173 -23.03 5.28 -2.38
N VAL A 174 -22.19 4.73 -3.26
CA VAL A 174 -20.96 4.01 -2.87
C VAL A 174 -19.96 4.96 -2.21
N ILE A 175 -19.73 6.15 -2.81
CA ILE A 175 -18.81 7.16 -2.26
C ILE A 175 -19.28 7.60 -0.86
N PHE A 176 -20.57 7.91 -0.69
CA PHE A 176 -21.11 8.34 0.59
C PHE A 176 -20.98 7.26 1.67
N ARG A 177 -21.24 5.99 1.34
CA ARG A 177 -21.04 4.87 2.28
C ARG A 177 -19.57 4.70 2.68
N LYS A 178 -18.63 4.80 1.74
CA LYS A 178 -17.18 4.76 2.01
C LYS A 178 -16.74 5.89 2.93
N ILE A 179 -17.21 7.12 2.66
CA ILE A 179 -16.92 8.29 3.49
C ILE A 179 -17.53 8.12 4.89
N ALA A 180 -18.79 7.69 4.99
CA ALA A 180 -19.47 7.49 6.27
C ALA A 180 -18.76 6.45 7.15
N MET A 181 -18.27 5.34 6.55
CA MET A 181 -17.49 4.33 7.28
C MET A 181 -16.17 4.89 7.82
N ASN A 182 -15.41 5.62 7.00
CA ASN A 182 -14.17 6.27 7.48
C ASN A 182 -14.48 7.29 8.59
N ILE A 183 -15.50 8.14 8.44
CA ILE A 183 -15.91 9.09 9.48
C ILE A 183 -16.31 8.35 10.76
N LYS A 184 -17.04 7.25 10.67
CA LYS A 184 -17.43 6.42 11.82
C LYS A 184 -16.18 5.90 12.55
N LEU A 185 -15.22 5.32 11.84
CA LEU A 185 -13.99 4.81 12.43
C LEU A 185 -13.16 5.93 13.11
N ILE A 186 -13.08 7.12 12.48
CA ILE A 186 -12.43 8.33 13.04
C ILE A 186 -13.12 8.77 14.35
N LYS A 187 -14.46 8.72 14.37
CA LYS A 187 -15.24 9.22 15.51
C LYS A 187 -15.19 8.28 16.70
N TYR A 188 -15.25 6.96 16.47
CA TYR A 188 -15.42 5.96 17.53
C TYR A 188 -14.14 5.64 18.30
N THR A 189 -12.96 5.76 17.69
CA THR A 189 -11.70 5.42 18.38
C THR A 189 -10.80 6.65 18.51
N ILE A 190 -10.45 7.03 19.73
CA ILE A 190 -9.48 8.12 19.98
C ILE A 190 -8.15 7.84 19.25
N TRP A 191 -7.76 6.56 19.20
CA TRP A 191 -6.60 6.05 18.49
C TRP A 191 -6.53 6.44 17.01
N SER A 192 -7.65 6.45 16.29
CA SER A 192 -7.67 6.86 14.89
C SER A 192 -7.32 8.34 14.70
N ARG A 193 -7.72 9.22 15.62
CA ARG A 193 -7.41 10.65 15.57
C ARG A 193 -5.93 10.88 15.89
N ILE A 194 -5.41 10.18 16.89
CA ILE A 194 -3.98 10.20 17.23
C ILE A 194 -3.14 9.72 16.04
N PHE A 195 -3.56 8.63 15.38
CA PHE A 195 -2.92 8.12 14.19
C PHE A 195 -2.93 9.13 13.03
N LEU A 196 -4.07 9.77 12.74
CA LEU A 196 -4.12 10.78 11.68
C LEU A 196 -3.21 11.97 11.99
N ALA A 197 -3.17 12.41 13.25
CA ALA A 197 -2.24 13.45 13.68
C ALA A 197 -0.78 13.03 13.50
N SER A 198 -0.42 11.77 13.84
CA SER A 198 0.95 11.28 13.65
C SER A 198 1.30 11.14 12.17
N LEU A 199 0.38 10.69 11.32
CA LEU A 199 0.59 10.59 9.87
C LEU A 199 0.82 11.97 9.24
N VAL A 200 0.02 12.98 9.61
CA VAL A 200 0.22 14.37 9.17
C VAL A 200 1.56 14.91 9.66
N THR A 201 1.91 14.65 10.91
CA THR A 201 3.19 15.07 11.49
C THR A 201 4.37 14.45 10.74
N LEU A 202 4.32 13.15 10.45
CA LEU A 202 5.33 12.46 9.64
C LEU A 202 5.42 13.08 8.24
N ALA A 203 4.29 13.31 7.57
CA ALA A 203 4.29 13.94 6.25
C ALA A 203 4.96 15.32 6.26
N ILE A 204 4.70 16.14 7.27
CA ILE A 204 5.32 17.47 7.43
C ILE A 204 6.83 17.34 7.68
N LEU A 205 7.25 16.44 8.58
CA LEU A 205 8.66 16.23 8.90
C LEU A 205 9.47 15.71 7.71
N PHE A 206 8.85 14.87 6.85
CA PHE A 206 9.49 14.42 5.62
C PHE A 206 9.43 15.47 4.50
N TYR A 207 8.43 16.36 4.49
CA TYR A 207 8.39 17.47 3.54
C TYR A 207 9.43 18.55 3.86
N ARG A 208 9.64 18.85 5.14
CA ARG A 208 10.67 19.78 5.63
C ARG A 208 11.58 19.07 6.64
N PRO A 209 12.58 18.30 6.16
CA PRO A 209 13.44 17.52 7.04
C PRO A 209 14.30 18.43 7.92
N VAL A 210 14.17 18.23 9.23
CA VAL A 210 14.98 18.85 10.27
C VAL A 210 15.51 17.76 11.21
N GLY A 211 16.62 18.01 11.90
CA GLY A 211 17.23 17.06 12.84
C GLY A 211 17.50 15.69 12.19
N LEU A 212 17.08 14.62 12.87
CA LEU A 212 17.19 13.23 12.40
C LEU A 212 16.75 13.04 10.94
N MET A 213 15.63 13.62 10.51
CA MET A 213 15.13 13.42 9.15
C MET A 213 16.10 13.98 8.11
N ALA A 214 16.81 15.06 8.43
CA ALA A 214 17.87 15.60 7.59
C ALA A 214 19.10 14.67 7.58
N SER A 215 19.50 14.15 8.73
CA SER A 215 20.59 13.17 8.84
C SER A 215 20.30 11.89 8.04
N VAL A 216 19.11 11.32 8.19
CA VAL A 216 18.66 10.13 7.46
C VAL A 216 18.60 10.39 5.95
N LYS A 217 18.13 11.57 5.53
CA LYS A 217 18.11 11.95 4.11
C LYS A 217 19.52 11.98 3.50
N LEU A 218 20.51 12.46 4.24
CA LEU A 218 21.90 12.53 3.78
C LEU A 218 22.60 11.17 3.84
N LYS A 219 22.44 10.42 4.93
CA LYS A 219 23.14 9.15 5.18
C LYS A 219 22.53 7.96 4.44
N TYR A 220 21.20 7.94 4.29
CA TYR A 220 20.43 6.85 3.70
C TYR A 220 19.38 7.37 2.69
N PRO A 221 19.79 7.97 1.56
CA PRO A 221 18.89 8.66 0.64
C PRO A 221 17.80 7.74 0.05
N PHE A 222 18.12 6.49 -0.29
CA PHE A 222 17.12 5.54 -0.81
C PHE A 222 16.11 5.12 0.25
N LEU A 223 16.54 4.90 1.49
CA LEU A 223 15.65 4.60 2.61
C LEU A 223 14.69 5.78 2.88
N TYR A 224 15.21 7.00 2.86
CA TYR A 224 14.41 8.22 2.99
C TYR A 224 13.36 8.36 1.87
N GLN A 225 13.73 8.09 0.62
CA GLN A 225 12.79 8.03 -0.51
C GLN A 225 11.72 6.95 -0.31
N GLY A 226 12.10 5.80 0.26
CA GLY A 226 11.19 4.74 0.67
C GLY A 226 10.17 5.19 1.69
N PHE A 227 10.59 5.92 2.73
CA PHE A 227 9.66 6.48 3.73
C PHE A 227 8.64 7.42 3.11
N ILE A 228 9.04 8.30 2.18
CA ILE A 228 8.09 9.14 1.43
C ILE A 228 7.12 8.25 0.63
N GLY A 229 7.62 7.20 -0.02
CA GLY A 229 6.80 6.20 -0.71
C GLY A 229 5.75 5.53 0.20
N ILE A 230 6.14 5.14 1.41
CA ILE A 230 5.24 4.55 2.41
C ILE A 230 4.21 5.58 2.90
N ILE A 231 4.57 6.86 3.06
CA ILE A 231 3.62 7.93 3.40
C ILE A 231 2.59 8.10 2.26
N VAL A 232 3.06 8.17 1.01
CA VAL A 232 2.18 8.25 -0.17
C VAL A 232 1.24 7.04 -0.24
N GLY A 233 1.77 5.83 0.02
CA GLY A 233 0.97 4.62 0.09
C GLY A 233 -0.04 4.64 1.23
N SER A 234 0.32 5.15 2.40
CA SER A 234 -0.58 5.28 3.55
C SER A 234 -1.73 6.25 3.24
N ILE A 235 -1.44 7.38 2.58
CA ILE A 235 -2.45 8.35 2.14
C ILE A 235 -3.37 7.73 1.07
N ALA A 236 -2.81 7.04 0.08
CA ALA A 236 -3.61 6.37 -0.94
C ALA A 236 -4.49 5.26 -0.32
N ALA A 237 -3.93 4.48 0.61
CA ALA A 237 -4.66 3.44 1.34
C ALA A 237 -5.83 4.04 2.13
N PHE A 238 -5.61 5.19 2.80
CA PHE A 238 -6.64 5.93 3.51
C PHE A 238 -7.80 6.37 2.61
N ILE A 239 -7.49 6.87 1.41
CA ILE A 239 -8.50 7.44 0.50
C ILE A 239 -9.33 6.34 -0.19
N PHE A 240 -8.70 5.27 -0.67
CA PHE A 240 -9.35 4.33 -1.59
C PHE A 240 -9.97 3.09 -0.93
N ASN A 241 -9.69 2.83 0.35
CA ASN A 241 -10.18 1.64 1.06
C ASN A 241 -11.35 1.92 2.01
N ASP A 242 -12.18 0.90 2.23
CA ASP A 242 -13.35 0.98 3.10
C ASP A 242 -12.95 1.16 4.59
N SER A 243 -11.89 0.47 5.02
CA SER A 243 -11.22 0.67 6.32
C SER A 243 -9.90 1.43 6.14
N GLY A 244 -9.96 2.58 5.45
CA GLY A 244 -8.80 3.36 5.04
C GLY A 244 -7.82 3.70 6.17
N ILE A 245 -8.33 4.08 7.35
CA ILE A 245 -7.49 4.37 8.53
C ILE A 245 -6.62 3.18 8.91
N VAL A 246 -7.21 1.98 8.94
CA VAL A 246 -6.52 0.77 9.38
C VAL A 246 -5.45 0.41 8.36
N ALA A 247 -5.78 0.45 7.07
CA ALA A 247 -4.83 0.21 5.98
C ALA A 247 -3.65 1.20 5.99
N ALA A 248 -3.94 2.48 6.24
CA ALA A 248 -2.92 3.52 6.37
C ALA A 248 -2.02 3.28 7.59
N ALA A 249 -2.62 2.89 8.72
CA ALA A 249 -1.87 2.58 9.93
C ALA A 249 -0.92 1.40 9.73
N THR A 250 -1.41 0.28 9.18
CA THR A 250 -0.57 -0.89 8.94
C THR A 250 0.55 -0.63 7.93
N THR A 251 0.30 0.21 6.92
CA THR A 251 1.33 0.66 5.97
C THR A 251 2.42 1.48 6.67
N SER A 252 2.04 2.45 7.51
CA SER A 252 2.96 3.40 8.16
C SER A 252 3.88 2.78 9.22
N ILE A 253 3.55 1.61 9.78
CA ILE A 253 4.38 0.90 10.78
C ILE A 253 5.81 0.63 10.27
N PHE A 254 5.96 0.45 8.96
CA PHE A 254 7.24 0.24 8.29
C PHE A 254 8.12 1.50 8.21
N ILE A 255 7.61 2.68 8.59
CA ILE A 255 8.41 3.88 8.84
C ILE A 255 8.86 3.92 10.30
N ASN A 256 7.90 3.74 11.23
CA ASN A 256 8.13 3.97 12.65
C ASN A 256 9.25 3.07 13.21
N SER A 257 9.23 1.79 12.86
CA SER A 257 10.19 0.80 13.39
C SER A 257 11.65 1.13 13.05
N PRO A 258 12.06 1.32 11.77
CA PRO A 258 13.42 1.72 11.45
C PRO A 258 13.75 3.15 11.90
N LEU A 259 12.79 4.08 11.93
CA LEU A 259 13.06 5.46 12.32
C LEU A 259 13.37 5.59 13.82
N VAL A 260 12.63 4.90 14.69
CA VAL A 260 12.93 4.83 16.13
C VAL A 260 14.29 4.17 16.38
N TYR A 261 14.62 3.12 15.63
CA TYR A 261 15.94 2.50 15.76
C TYR A 261 17.07 3.45 15.35
N LEU A 262 16.92 4.19 14.25
CA LEU A 262 17.90 5.17 13.81
C LEU A 262 18.03 6.34 14.81
N MET A 263 16.95 6.75 15.47
CA MET A 263 17.00 7.74 16.57
C MET A 263 17.92 7.27 17.70
N LEU A 264 17.70 6.04 18.19
CA LEU A 264 18.47 5.48 19.31
C LEU A 264 19.96 5.34 19.00
N GLN A 265 20.33 5.30 17.71
CA GLN A 265 21.74 5.24 17.29
C GLN A 265 22.38 6.59 17.07
N GLU A 266 21.61 7.66 16.80
CA GLU A 266 22.17 9.01 16.71
C GLU A 266 22.42 9.62 18.09
N GLU A 267 21.78 9.11 19.14
CA GLU A 267 22.01 9.52 20.52
C GLU A 267 23.23 8.83 21.20
N GLN A 268 23.88 7.87 20.52
CA GLN A 268 25.09 7.18 20.99
C GLN A 268 26.36 7.72 20.31
#